data_AF-A0AAD4E3Y5-F1
#
_entry.id   AF-A0AAD4E3Y5-F1
#
_cell.length_a   1.000
_cell.length_b   1.000
_cell.length_c   1.000
_cell.angle_alpha   90.00
_cell.angle_beta   90.00
_cell.angle_gamma   90.00
#
_symmetry.space_group_name_H-M   'P 1'
#
loop_
_entity.id
_entity.type
_entity.pdbx_description
1 polymer ?
#
loop_
_entity_poly.entity_id
_entity_poly.type
_entity_poly.pdbx_seq_one_letter_code
_entity_poly.pdbx_strand_id
1 'polypeptide(L)'
;MSQVPIYDTPILGMATRPRLSKAIEYGNVVNFWVEYPSGLIDLTRSQHLTADGVEPSLVSLTQLDIPVTGDRTIRVDKSKAAVVIIDMQNFFLHPELRVHKTGLACVDPLLKVIGPLRKQGVKILWVNWGLTDQELKTIPPAVVRGFMKGGFGGFGTEMPGNFGRLLMRDARNSELYGPLQEEYLKGEKEGTDVWIHKNRMSGIWGHQTALDLYLKENGITTLFFGGVNADQCVSGTFIDAYFQGYDCVMVEDITATTSPAGGLENVLHNAANSQGFVTNTSNIINASG
;
A
#
# COMPACT_ATOMS: atom_id res chain seq x y z
N MET A 1 -26.75 16.65 -17.77
CA MET A 1 -26.89 17.42 -16.51
C MET A 1 -27.29 16.43 -15.44
N SER A 2 -26.39 16.03 -14.55
CA SER A 2 -26.74 15.10 -13.47
C SER A 2 -27.65 15.84 -12.50
N GLN A 3 -28.82 15.27 -12.21
CA GLN A 3 -29.70 15.76 -11.16
C GLN A 3 -28.97 15.62 -9.83
N VAL A 4 -28.60 16.74 -9.22
CA VAL A 4 -28.09 16.76 -7.84
C VAL A 4 -29.24 16.32 -6.92
N PRO A 5 -29.04 15.35 -6.00
CA PRO A 5 -30.09 14.90 -5.11
C PRO A 5 -30.67 16.06 -4.29
N ILE A 6 -32.01 16.07 -4.11
CA ILE A 6 -32.74 17.10 -3.35
C ILE A 6 -32.36 17.09 -1.87
N TYR A 7 -31.97 15.92 -1.35
CA TYR A 7 -31.38 15.73 -0.04
C TYR A 7 -29.92 15.30 -0.22
N ASP A 8 -29.09 16.22 -0.69
CA ASP A 8 -27.65 16.01 -0.71
C ASP A 8 -27.16 15.97 0.74
N THR A 9 -27.06 14.76 1.28
CA THR A 9 -26.25 14.57 2.49
C THR A 9 -24.82 15.00 2.13
N PRO A 10 -24.02 15.58 3.04
CA PRO A 10 -22.64 16.00 2.74
C PRO A 10 -21.72 14.90 2.17
N ILE A 11 -22.20 13.66 2.07
CA ILE A 11 -21.51 12.45 1.63
C ILE A 11 -21.76 12.15 0.13
N LEU A 12 -22.89 12.54 -0.47
CA LEU A 12 -23.37 11.96 -1.74
C LEU A 12 -23.13 12.81 -3.01
N GLY A 13 -22.72 14.08 -2.87
CA GLY A 13 -22.58 15.00 -4.01
C GLY A 13 -21.15 15.38 -4.41
N MET A 14 -20.12 14.96 -3.65
CA MET A 14 -18.77 15.51 -3.82
C MET A 14 -17.89 14.61 -4.68
N ALA A 15 -17.89 14.87 -5.99
CA ALA A 15 -16.83 14.39 -6.90
C ALA A 15 -15.44 14.91 -6.49
N THR A 16 -15.38 15.97 -5.67
CA THR A 16 -14.18 16.56 -5.08
C THR A 16 -14.48 17.06 -3.67
N ARG A 17 -13.61 16.76 -2.68
CA ARG A 17 -13.75 17.28 -1.31
C ARG A 17 -13.33 18.76 -1.26
N PRO A 18 -14.22 19.72 -0.91
CA PRO A 18 -13.88 21.13 -0.84
C PRO A 18 -12.88 21.40 0.29
N ARG A 19 -12.17 22.51 0.19
CA ARG A 19 -11.35 23.01 1.30
C ARG A 19 -12.23 23.34 2.50
N LEU A 20 -11.71 23.08 3.69
CA LEU A 20 -12.39 23.42 4.92
C LEU A 20 -12.34 24.93 5.17
N SER A 21 -13.42 25.49 5.73
CA SER A 21 -13.45 26.89 6.18
C SER A 21 -12.80 27.09 7.55
N LYS A 22 -12.64 26.00 8.32
CA LYS A 22 -11.98 25.95 9.62
C LYS A 22 -11.35 24.56 9.81
N ALA A 23 -10.35 24.45 10.67
CA ALA A 23 -9.75 23.16 10.97
C ALA A 23 -10.80 22.19 11.57
N ILE A 24 -10.71 20.91 11.21
CA ILE A 24 -11.58 19.84 11.70
C ILE A 24 -10.71 18.68 12.14
N GLU A 25 -10.96 18.19 13.36
CA GLU A 25 -10.44 16.92 13.83
C GLU A 25 -11.40 15.79 13.47
N TYR A 26 -10.83 14.71 12.94
CA TYR A 26 -11.54 13.45 12.70
C TYR A 26 -11.01 12.40 13.67
N GLY A 27 -11.88 11.48 14.10
CA GLY A 27 -11.51 10.33 14.91
C GLY A 27 -11.91 10.44 16.38
N ASN A 28 -11.08 9.90 17.26
CA ASN A 28 -11.32 9.81 18.70
C ASN A 28 -10.04 10.10 19.50
N VAL A 29 -10.12 10.05 20.83
CA VAL A 29 -9.04 10.39 21.76
C VAL A 29 -7.70 9.67 21.48
N VAL A 30 -7.71 8.47 20.89
CA VAL A 30 -6.49 7.68 20.66
C VAL A 30 -6.15 7.48 19.18
N ASN A 31 -7.11 7.70 18.27
CA ASN A 31 -6.89 7.64 16.83
C ASN A 31 -7.61 8.81 16.16
N PHE A 32 -6.85 9.87 15.89
CA PHE A 32 -7.35 11.12 15.30
C PHE A 32 -6.36 11.71 14.31
N TRP A 33 -6.83 12.63 13.49
CA TRP A 33 -6.00 13.50 12.65
C TRP A 33 -6.79 14.77 12.33
N VAL A 34 -6.07 15.82 11.92
CA VAL A 34 -6.66 17.15 11.70
C VAL A 34 -6.47 17.58 10.26
N GLU A 35 -7.54 18.03 9.61
CA GLU A 35 -7.47 18.72 8.32
C GLU A 35 -7.60 20.23 8.53
N TYR A 36 -6.74 21.00 7.86
CA TYR A 36 -6.68 22.45 7.95
C TYR A 36 -7.17 23.13 6.66
N PRO A 37 -7.64 24.39 6.72
CA PRO A 37 -8.06 25.15 5.53
C PRO A 37 -6.99 25.26 4.42
N SER A 38 -5.71 25.21 4.81
CA SER A 38 -4.55 25.19 3.91
C SER A 38 -4.45 23.93 3.05
N GLY A 39 -5.27 22.91 3.31
CA GLY A 39 -5.24 21.62 2.63
C GLY A 39 -4.25 20.63 3.24
N LEU A 40 -3.60 21.01 4.35
CA LEU A 40 -2.83 20.10 5.17
C LEU A 40 -3.76 19.11 5.88
N ILE A 41 -3.39 17.83 5.82
CA ILE A 41 -4.01 16.74 6.58
C ILE A 41 -2.91 16.14 7.46
N ASP A 42 -2.94 16.44 8.76
CA ASP A 42 -1.93 16.02 9.71
C ASP A 42 -2.25 14.63 10.29
N LEU A 43 -1.61 13.61 9.71
CA LEU A 43 -1.76 12.20 10.08
C LEU A 43 -0.80 11.78 11.21
N THR A 44 0.01 12.69 11.76
CA THR A 44 1.06 12.36 12.74
C THR A 44 0.50 11.92 14.09
N ARG A 45 -0.76 12.28 14.38
CA ARG A 45 -1.44 12.09 15.67
C ARG A 45 -0.68 12.73 16.83
N SER A 46 0.10 13.78 16.56
CA SER A 46 0.99 14.39 17.54
C SER A 46 0.26 15.37 18.47
N GLN A 47 -0.81 16.00 17.99
CA GLN A 47 -1.55 17.02 18.74
C GLN A 47 -3.02 17.06 18.31
N HIS A 48 -3.93 16.97 19.28
CA HIS A 48 -5.36 17.24 19.06
C HIS A 48 -5.60 18.69 18.64
N LEU A 49 -6.66 18.93 17.88
CA LEU A 49 -7.05 20.27 17.43
C LEU A 49 -7.25 21.21 18.62
N THR A 50 -6.48 22.30 18.64
CA THR A 50 -6.55 23.35 19.65
C THR A 50 -7.69 24.33 19.36
N ALA A 51 -8.15 25.05 20.40
CA ALA A 51 -9.28 25.97 20.30
C ALA A 51 -9.07 27.14 19.33
N ASP A 52 -7.82 27.56 19.11
CA ASP A 52 -7.43 28.60 18.16
C ASP A 52 -7.34 28.08 16.71
N GLY A 53 -7.35 26.75 16.51
CA GLY A 53 -7.34 26.11 15.19
C GLY A 53 -6.11 26.38 14.35
N VAL A 54 -4.98 26.74 14.99
CA VAL A 54 -3.75 27.11 14.30
C VAL A 54 -3.08 25.87 13.72
N GLU A 55 -2.64 25.99 12.47
CA GLU A 55 -1.87 24.96 11.79
C GLU A 55 -0.45 24.87 12.35
N PRO A 56 0.01 23.66 12.76
CA PRO A 56 1.36 23.48 13.26
C PRO A 56 2.38 23.60 12.12
N SER A 57 3.55 24.15 12.44
CA SER A 57 4.69 24.16 11.50
C SER A 57 5.28 22.76 11.33
N LEU A 58 5.81 22.47 10.13
CA LEU A 58 6.47 21.20 9.84
C LEU A 58 7.71 21.00 10.73
N VAL A 59 7.77 19.87 11.44
CA VAL A 59 8.98 19.42 12.15
C VAL A 59 9.78 18.53 11.21
N SER A 60 10.54 19.14 10.29
CA SER A 60 11.21 18.43 9.18
C SER A 60 12.17 17.31 9.60
N LEU A 61 12.61 17.29 10.86
CA LEU A 61 13.43 16.21 11.40
C LEU A 61 12.64 14.88 11.46
N THR A 62 11.38 14.93 11.90
CA THR A 62 10.55 13.74 12.18
C THR A 62 9.33 13.60 11.27
N GLN A 63 9.02 14.64 10.48
CA GLN A 63 7.81 14.69 9.66
C GLN A 63 8.13 14.93 8.18
N LEU A 64 7.23 14.48 7.30
CA LEU A 64 7.25 14.76 5.86
C LEU A 64 5.89 15.29 5.42
N ASP A 65 5.90 16.34 4.60
CA ASP A 65 4.73 16.87 3.91
C ASP A 65 4.71 16.36 2.47
N ILE A 66 3.76 15.49 2.15
CA ILE A 66 3.68 14.80 0.86
C ILE A 66 2.41 15.24 0.12
N PRO A 67 2.53 15.84 -1.08
CA PRO A 67 1.36 16.16 -1.90
C PRO A 67 0.57 14.92 -2.30
N VAL A 68 -0.76 15.02 -2.24
CA VAL A 68 -1.71 13.98 -2.67
C VAL A 68 -2.76 14.56 -3.61
N THR A 69 -3.53 13.69 -4.26
CA THR A 69 -4.62 14.09 -5.16
C THR A 69 -5.63 15.01 -4.47
N GLY A 70 -6.22 15.94 -5.23
CA GLY A 70 -7.25 16.85 -4.72
C GLY A 70 -6.72 18.14 -4.11
N ASP A 71 -5.50 18.54 -4.47
CA ASP A 71 -4.84 19.73 -3.93
C ASP A 71 -4.82 19.69 -2.39
N ARG A 72 -4.20 18.63 -1.88
CA ARG A 72 -4.00 18.35 -0.46
C ARG A 72 -2.57 17.90 -0.23
N THR A 73 -2.15 18.03 1.02
CA THR A 73 -0.85 17.55 1.49
C THR A 73 -1.09 16.73 2.75
N ILE A 74 -0.58 15.51 2.78
CA ILE A 74 -0.57 14.72 4.01
C ILE A 74 0.73 15.00 4.76
N ARG A 75 0.66 15.23 6.07
CA ARG A 75 1.81 15.24 6.96
C ARG A 75 1.89 13.92 7.69
N VAL A 76 3.03 13.25 7.57
CA VAL A 76 3.26 11.94 8.18
C VAL A 76 4.42 11.99 9.16
N ASP A 77 4.35 11.21 10.23
CA ASP A 77 5.47 10.95 11.11
C ASP A 77 6.32 9.83 10.47
N LYS A 78 7.59 10.13 10.19
CA LYS A 78 8.52 9.22 9.51
C LYS A 78 8.65 7.88 10.24
N SER A 79 8.63 7.90 11.56
CA SER A 79 8.81 6.71 12.41
C SER A 79 7.56 5.83 12.48
N LYS A 80 6.39 6.40 12.15
CA LYS A 80 5.10 5.70 12.13
C LYS A 80 4.62 5.39 10.71
N ALA A 81 5.49 5.58 9.71
CA ALA A 81 5.19 5.34 8.31
C ALA A 81 5.92 4.11 7.78
N ALA A 82 5.25 3.35 6.91
CA ALA A 82 5.86 2.27 6.16
C ALA A 82 5.37 2.23 4.72
N VAL A 83 6.22 1.74 3.81
CA VAL A 83 5.82 1.39 2.44
C VAL A 83 5.59 -0.11 2.37
N VAL A 84 4.45 -0.51 1.81
CA VAL A 84 3.96 -1.88 1.67
C VAL A 84 4.00 -2.24 0.19
N ILE A 85 5.05 -2.95 -0.21
CA ILE A 85 5.30 -3.38 -1.59
C ILE A 85 4.77 -4.80 -1.76
N ILE A 86 3.75 -4.97 -2.59
CA ILE A 86 2.97 -6.21 -2.66
C ILE A 86 3.30 -7.01 -3.93
N ASP A 87 3.70 -8.26 -3.74
CA ASP A 87 3.79 -9.30 -4.77
C ASP A 87 4.59 -8.91 -6.03
N MET A 88 5.63 -8.08 -5.90
CA MET A 88 6.56 -7.75 -6.99
C MET A 88 7.53 -8.92 -7.29
N GLN A 89 6.98 -10.13 -7.40
CA GLN A 89 7.69 -11.40 -7.49
C GLN A 89 7.80 -11.90 -8.93
N ASN A 90 8.75 -12.81 -9.18
CA ASN A 90 8.94 -13.46 -10.47
C ASN A 90 7.65 -14.10 -11.01
N PHE A 91 6.83 -14.72 -10.15
CA PHE A 91 5.56 -15.33 -10.57
C PHE A 91 4.63 -14.33 -11.28
N PHE A 92 4.64 -13.07 -10.89
CA PHE A 92 3.75 -12.04 -11.42
C PHE A 92 4.38 -11.22 -12.56
N LEU A 93 5.70 -11.06 -12.54
CA LEU A 93 6.40 -10.12 -13.43
C LEU A 93 7.36 -10.78 -14.43
N HIS A 94 7.86 -11.99 -14.16
CA HIS A 94 8.84 -12.62 -15.03
C HIS A 94 8.22 -12.90 -16.41
N PRO A 95 8.82 -12.44 -17.53
CA PRO A 95 8.23 -12.56 -18.87
C PRO A 95 7.92 -13.99 -19.33
N GLU A 96 8.65 -14.98 -18.82
CA GLU A 96 8.38 -16.41 -19.08
C GLU A 96 7.12 -16.94 -18.37
N LEU A 97 6.66 -16.28 -17.29
CA LEU A 97 5.51 -16.71 -16.50
C LEU A 97 4.26 -15.88 -16.77
N ARG A 98 4.41 -14.58 -17.02
CA ARG A 98 3.30 -13.63 -17.18
C ARG A 98 3.65 -12.51 -18.15
N VAL A 99 2.63 -12.04 -18.89
CA VAL A 99 2.70 -10.79 -19.64
C VAL A 99 2.13 -9.68 -18.78
N HIS A 100 3.00 -8.95 -18.07
CA HIS A 100 2.61 -7.88 -17.15
C HIS A 100 3.39 -6.59 -17.41
N LYS A 101 3.14 -5.97 -18.57
CA LYS A 101 3.89 -4.79 -19.03
C LYS A 101 3.79 -3.60 -18.08
N THR A 102 2.61 -3.37 -17.50
CA THR A 102 2.36 -2.27 -16.57
C THR A 102 3.02 -2.53 -15.22
N GLY A 103 3.03 -3.77 -14.72
CA GLY A 103 3.77 -4.15 -13.52
C GLY A 103 5.28 -4.02 -13.68
N LEU A 104 5.82 -4.39 -14.84
CA LEU A 104 7.24 -4.18 -15.16
C LEU A 104 7.61 -2.69 -15.18
N ALA A 105 6.72 -1.81 -15.66
CA ALA A 105 6.95 -0.37 -15.65
C ALA A 105 6.99 0.23 -14.23
N CYS A 106 6.45 -0.45 -13.22
CA CYS A 106 6.52 -0.02 -11.82
C CYS A 106 7.91 -0.26 -11.17
N VAL A 107 8.77 -1.10 -11.77
CA VAL A 107 10.07 -1.47 -11.17
C VAL A 107 11.00 -0.27 -11.02
N ASP A 108 11.15 0.54 -12.07
CA ASP A 108 12.07 1.68 -12.06
C ASP A 108 11.64 2.80 -11.09
N PRO A 109 10.37 3.26 -11.07
CA PRO A 109 9.91 4.20 -10.06
C PRO A 109 10.04 3.66 -8.62
N LEU A 110 9.78 2.36 -8.43
CA LEU A 110 9.92 1.71 -7.13
C LEU A 110 11.38 1.74 -6.63
N LEU A 111 12.35 1.38 -7.46
CA LEU A 111 13.77 1.46 -7.12
C LEU A 111 14.20 2.90 -6.78
N LYS A 112 13.63 3.90 -7.47
CA LYS A 112 13.95 5.32 -7.23
C LYS A 112 13.42 5.85 -5.90
N VAL A 113 12.25 5.38 -5.44
CA VAL A 113 11.62 5.89 -4.22
C VAL A 113 12.15 5.22 -2.94
N ILE A 114 12.61 3.96 -3.02
CA ILE A 114 13.09 3.20 -1.86
C ILE A 114 14.25 3.91 -1.15
N GLY A 115 15.28 4.33 -1.89
CA GLY A 115 16.47 4.97 -1.32
C GLY A 115 16.15 6.23 -0.50
N PRO A 116 15.42 7.22 -1.04
CA PRO A 116 14.96 8.40 -0.30
C PRO A 116 14.16 8.06 0.96
N LEU A 117 13.22 7.11 0.88
CA LEU A 117 12.42 6.70 2.04
C LEU A 117 13.25 6.05 3.14
N ARG A 118 14.20 5.18 2.79
CA ARG A 118 15.15 4.58 3.75
C ARG A 118 15.95 5.65 4.48
N LYS A 119 16.43 6.69 3.77
CA LYS A 119 17.16 7.82 4.38
C LYS A 119 16.30 8.61 5.37
N GLN A 120 14.99 8.66 5.14
CA GLN A 120 14.02 9.27 6.06
C GLN A 120 13.63 8.37 7.22
N GLY A 121 14.14 7.13 7.29
CA GLY A 121 13.82 6.17 8.34
C GLY A 121 12.46 5.48 8.17
N VAL A 122 11.80 5.66 7.02
CA VAL A 122 10.54 4.99 6.70
C VAL A 122 10.83 3.50 6.43
N LYS A 123 10.04 2.61 7.03
CA LYS A 123 10.23 1.16 6.87
C LYS A 123 9.74 0.68 5.50
N ILE A 124 10.47 -0.25 4.89
CA ILE A 124 10.09 -0.86 3.62
C ILE A 124 9.66 -2.32 3.88
N LEU A 125 8.39 -2.62 3.62
CA LEU A 125 7.78 -3.92 3.88
C LEU A 125 7.48 -4.61 2.56
N TRP A 126 8.13 -5.75 2.32
CA TRP A 126 7.95 -6.56 1.13
C TRP A 126 6.94 -7.66 1.44
N VAL A 127 5.69 -7.43 1.07
CA VAL A 127 4.55 -8.26 1.48
C VAL A 127 4.17 -9.18 0.32
N ASN A 128 4.69 -10.39 0.37
CA ASN A 128 4.75 -11.28 -0.79
C ASN A 128 4.18 -12.66 -0.48
N TRP A 129 3.60 -13.31 -1.48
CA TRP A 129 3.25 -14.72 -1.35
C TRP A 129 4.49 -15.55 -0.98
N GLY A 130 4.33 -16.43 -0.01
CA GLY A 130 5.37 -17.37 0.38
C GLY A 130 4.81 -18.41 1.32
N LEU A 131 4.29 -19.48 0.73
CA LEU A 131 3.57 -20.52 1.45
C LEU A 131 4.51 -21.58 2.00
N THR A 132 4.12 -22.12 3.15
CA THR A 132 4.67 -23.35 3.72
C THR A 132 3.74 -24.53 3.46
N ASP A 133 4.25 -25.76 3.56
CA ASP A 133 3.43 -26.97 3.41
C ASP A 133 2.30 -27.06 4.45
N GLN A 134 2.47 -26.43 5.61
CA GLN A 134 1.41 -26.38 6.62
C GLN A 134 0.30 -25.39 6.22
N GLU A 135 0.66 -24.24 5.65
CA GLU A 135 -0.32 -23.25 5.20
C GLU A 135 -1.18 -23.78 4.05
N LEU A 136 -0.61 -24.60 3.15
CA LEU A 136 -1.35 -25.26 2.06
C LEU A 136 -2.58 -26.02 2.56
N LYS A 137 -2.50 -26.64 3.75
CA LYS A 137 -3.61 -27.40 4.35
C LYS A 137 -4.76 -26.53 4.85
N THR A 138 -4.55 -25.21 4.93
CA THR A 138 -5.49 -24.26 5.53
C THR A 138 -6.00 -23.20 4.56
N ILE A 139 -5.55 -23.23 3.29
CA ILE A 139 -6.00 -22.26 2.29
C ILE A 139 -7.48 -22.48 1.97
N PRO A 140 -8.34 -21.45 2.02
CA PRO A 140 -9.76 -21.59 1.75
C PRO A 140 -10.01 -22.06 0.31
N PRO A 141 -11.04 -22.90 0.07
CA PRO A 141 -11.35 -23.44 -1.25
C PRO A 141 -11.54 -22.37 -2.34
N ALA A 142 -12.10 -21.20 -2.00
CA ALA A 142 -12.28 -20.09 -2.94
C ALA A 142 -10.93 -19.55 -3.46
N VAL A 143 -9.94 -19.42 -2.57
CA VAL A 143 -8.58 -18.97 -2.94
C VAL A 143 -7.89 -20.06 -3.76
N VAL A 144 -7.95 -21.33 -3.31
CA VAL A 144 -7.40 -22.47 -4.07
C VAL A 144 -7.98 -22.52 -5.49
N ARG A 145 -9.30 -22.42 -5.64
CA ARG A 145 -9.99 -22.41 -6.94
C ARG A 145 -9.49 -21.28 -7.84
N GLY A 146 -9.24 -20.09 -7.28
CA GLY A 146 -8.72 -18.94 -8.03
C GLY A 146 -7.35 -19.20 -8.67
N PHE A 147 -6.50 -19.98 -8.00
CA PHE A 147 -5.13 -20.29 -8.41
C PHE A 147 -4.98 -21.62 -9.16
N MET A 148 -6.05 -22.42 -9.28
CA MET A 148 -6.08 -23.68 -10.05
C MET A 148 -6.64 -23.52 -11.48
N LYS A 149 -6.67 -22.30 -12.02
CA LYS A 149 -7.23 -22.04 -13.36
C LYS A 149 -6.40 -22.76 -14.44
N GLY A 150 -7.07 -23.58 -15.26
CA GLY A 150 -6.45 -24.23 -16.44
C GLY A 150 -5.91 -25.64 -16.22
N GLY A 151 -6.03 -26.23 -15.02
CA GLY A 151 -5.73 -27.65 -14.80
C GLY A 151 -4.24 -28.01 -14.70
N PHE A 152 -3.33 -27.02 -14.67
CA PHE A 152 -1.88 -27.20 -14.54
C PHE A 152 -1.39 -27.30 -13.07
N GLY A 153 -2.29 -27.57 -12.13
CA GLY A 153 -2.01 -27.59 -10.69
C GLY A 153 -2.40 -26.30 -9.96
N GLY A 154 -2.09 -26.25 -8.67
CA GLY A 154 -2.40 -25.14 -7.77
C GLY A 154 -1.20 -24.80 -6.89
N PHE A 155 -1.42 -24.09 -5.79
CA PHE A 155 -0.36 -23.77 -4.83
C PHE A 155 0.48 -25.01 -4.49
N GLY A 156 1.81 -24.85 -4.48
CA GLY A 156 2.73 -25.92 -4.14
C GLY A 156 3.00 -26.96 -5.24
N THR A 157 2.34 -26.89 -6.40
CA THR A 157 2.67 -27.73 -7.57
C THR A 157 3.99 -27.28 -8.20
N GLU A 158 4.79 -28.23 -8.69
CA GLU A 158 6.03 -27.94 -9.41
C GLU A 158 5.74 -27.19 -10.72
N MET A 159 6.30 -25.99 -10.87
CA MET A 159 6.13 -25.20 -12.08
C MET A 159 7.07 -25.71 -13.19
N PRO A 160 6.66 -25.62 -14.47
CA PRO A 160 7.57 -25.85 -15.57
C PRO A 160 8.70 -24.82 -15.57
N GLY A 161 9.86 -25.21 -16.11
CA GLY A 161 11.07 -24.41 -16.02
C GLY A 161 11.71 -24.47 -14.62
N ASN A 162 12.88 -23.86 -14.46
CA ASN A 162 13.57 -23.81 -13.18
C ASN A 162 12.98 -22.72 -12.27
N PHE A 163 11.68 -22.82 -11.95
CA PHE A 163 10.94 -21.84 -11.14
C PHE A 163 10.49 -22.39 -9.77
N GLY A 164 10.60 -23.70 -9.56
CA GLY A 164 10.24 -24.38 -8.31
C GLY A 164 8.73 -24.50 -8.07
N ARG A 165 8.35 -24.78 -6.83
CA ARG A 165 6.95 -24.96 -6.41
C ARG A 165 6.18 -23.65 -6.38
N LEU A 166 4.97 -23.65 -6.95
CA LEU A 166 4.15 -22.45 -7.11
C LEU A 166 3.88 -21.74 -5.78
N LEU A 167 4.35 -20.48 -5.68
CA LEU A 167 4.17 -19.55 -4.57
C LEU A 167 4.62 -20.08 -3.19
N MET A 168 5.51 -21.06 -3.18
CA MET A 168 6.13 -21.58 -1.96
C MET A 168 7.35 -20.75 -1.57
N ARG A 169 7.64 -20.67 -0.27
CA ARG A 169 8.88 -20.05 0.22
C ARG A 169 10.10 -20.70 -0.44
N ASP A 170 11.12 -19.89 -0.66
CA ASP A 170 12.41 -20.28 -1.24
C ASP A 170 12.36 -20.80 -2.68
N ALA A 171 11.18 -20.79 -3.32
CA ALA A 171 11.07 -21.08 -4.75
C ALA A 171 11.37 -19.82 -5.57
N ARG A 172 12.08 -19.99 -6.69
CA ARG A 172 12.47 -18.88 -7.57
C ARG A 172 11.28 -18.03 -8.06
N ASN A 173 10.11 -18.64 -8.28
CA ASN A 173 8.90 -17.87 -8.63
C ASN A 173 8.42 -16.93 -7.50
N SER A 174 8.79 -17.20 -6.25
CA SER A 174 8.45 -16.39 -5.07
C SER A 174 9.55 -15.39 -4.69
N GLU A 175 10.70 -15.40 -5.36
CA GLU A 175 11.68 -14.32 -5.25
C GLU A 175 11.11 -13.03 -5.86
N LEU A 176 11.62 -11.88 -5.40
CA LEU A 176 11.35 -10.60 -6.03
C LEU A 176 11.89 -10.58 -7.46
N TYR A 177 11.21 -9.83 -8.32
CA TYR A 177 11.57 -9.76 -9.72
C TYR A 177 12.84 -8.95 -9.96
N GLY A 178 13.83 -9.58 -10.61
CA GLY A 178 15.02 -8.93 -11.13
C GLY A 178 15.74 -8.05 -10.10
N PRO A 179 15.97 -6.75 -10.37
CA PRO A 179 16.76 -5.87 -9.49
C PRO A 179 16.11 -5.62 -8.12
N LEU A 180 14.82 -5.91 -7.95
CA LEU A 180 14.13 -5.74 -6.67
C LEU A 180 14.65 -6.72 -5.62
N GLN A 181 15.10 -7.92 -6.02
CA GLN A 181 15.68 -8.89 -5.10
C GLN A 181 16.99 -8.38 -4.49
N GLU A 182 17.87 -7.81 -5.31
CA GLU A 182 19.12 -7.22 -4.85
C GLU A 182 18.85 -6.00 -3.95
N GLU A 183 17.88 -5.16 -4.32
CA GLU A 183 17.50 -4.00 -3.53
C GLU A 183 16.93 -4.39 -2.15
N TYR A 184 16.13 -5.46 -2.07
CA TYR A 184 15.68 -6.03 -0.80
C TYR A 184 16.85 -6.49 0.07
N LEU A 185 17.76 -7.32 -0.48
CA LEU A 185 18.89 -7.88 0.29
C LEU A 185 19.79 -6.78 0.87
N LYS A 186 19.94 -5.66 0.15
CA LYS A 186 20.62 -4.47 0.67
C LYS A 186 19.88 -3.90 1.90
N GLY A 187 18.58 -3.67 1.79
CA GLY A 187 17.79 -3.10 2.88
C GLY A 187 17.66 -4.02 4.10
N GLU A 188 17.58 -5.34 3.87
CA GLU A 188 17.58 -6.34 4.93
C GLU A 188 18.88 -6.27 5.74
N LYS A 189 20.04 -6.22 5.05
CA LYS A 189 21.35 -6.06 5.69
C LYS A 189 21.48 -4.74 6.47
N GLU A 190 20.80 -3.69 6.02
CA GLU A 190 20.76 -2.38 6.67
C GLU A 190 19.71 -2.29 7.80
N GLY A 191 18.84 -3.29 7.95
CA GLY A 191 17.72 -3.28 8.92
C GLY A 191 16.60 -2.28 8.57
N THR A 192 16.54 -1.83 7.32
CA THR A 192 15.55 -0.87 6.81
C THR A 192 14.36 -1.57 6.15
N ASP A 193 14.57 -2.80 5.69
CA ASP A 193 13.57 -3.59 4.97
C ASP A 193 13.20 -4.88 5.71
N VAL A 194 11.95 -5.30 5.54
CA VAL A 194 11.41 -6.51 6.17
C VAL A 194 10.61 -7.30 5.16
N TRP A 195 10.90 -8.60 5.06
CA TRP A 195 10.08 -9.52 4.28
C TRP A 195 8.91 -10.06 5.09
N ILE A 196 7.71 -9.93 4.54
CA ILE A 196 6.48 -10.43 5.14
C ILE A 196 5.87 -11.46 4.20
N HIS A 197 5.87 -12.72 4.62
CA HIS A 197 5.18 -13.78 3.89
C HIS A 197 3.67 -13.71 4.17
N LYS A 198 2.88 -13.49 3.12
CA LYS A 198 1.43 -13.67 3.18
C LYS A 198 1.00 -15.00 2.59
N ASN A 199 -0.12 -15.49 3.09
CA ASN A 199 -0.73 -16.75 2.70
C ASN A 199 -2.17 -16.59 2.19
N ARG A 200 -2.60 -15.36 1.96
CA ARG A 200 -3.86 -14.95 1.32
C ARG A 200 -3.58 -13.81 0.35
N MET A 201 -4.61 -13.36 -0.38
CA MET A 201 -4.45 -12.21 -1.27
C MET A 201 -4.06 -10.95 -0.49
N SER A 202 -4.80 -10.62 0.56
CA SER A 202 -4.45 -9.54 1.49
C SER A 202 -3.33 -9.97 2.43
N GLY A 203 -2.34 -9.09 2.65
CA GLY A 203 -1.28 -9.29 3.64
C GLY A 203 -1.75 -9.14 5.09
N ILE A 204 -2.93 -8.54 5.30
CA ILE A 204 -3.49 -8.23 6.61
C ILE A 204 -4.96 -8.67 6.73
N TRP A 205 -5.28 -9.82 6.13
CA TRP A 205 -6.64 -10.39 6.04
C TRP A 205 -7.32 -10.69 7.38
N GLY A 206 -6.61 -10.57 8.50
CA GLY A 206 -7.12 -10.76 9.84
C GLY A 206 -6.10 -10.33 10.88
N HIS A 207 -6.47 -10.47 12.15
CA HIS A 207 -5.54 -10.25 13.25
C HIS A 207 -4.45 -11.32 13.29
N GLN A 208 -3.29 -10.96 13.82
CA GLN A 208 -2.13 -11.85 14.00
C GLN A 208 -1.53 -12.38 12.68
N THR A 209 -1.81 -11.77 11.54
CA THR A 209 -0.95 -11.98 10.36
C THR A 209 0.43 -11.41 10.65
N ALA A 210 1.46 -11.87 9.92
CA ALA A 210 2.81 -11.35 10.08
C ALA A 210 2.88 -9.84 9.86
N LEU A 211 2.09 -9.30 8.92
CA LEU A 211 1.99 -7.86 8.70
C LEU A 211 1.32 -7.16 9.90
N ASP A 212 0.18 -7.66 10.38
CA ASP A 212 -0.54 -7.07 11.53
C ASP A 212 0.37 -6.97 12.77
N LEU A 213 1.07 -8.06 13.11
CA LEU A 213 1.98 -8.11 14.24
C LEU A 213 3.10 -7.09 14.09
N TYR A 214 3.78 -7.08 12.94
CA TYR A 214 4.89 -6.16 12.70
C TYR A 214 4.45 -4.70 12.81
N LEU A 215 3.32 -4.33 12.18
CA LEU A 215 2.81 -2.97 12.19
C LEU A 215 2.47 -2.49 13.61
N LYS A 216 1.82 -3.35 14.41
CA LYS A 216 1.47 -3.06 15.81
C LYS A 216 2.69 -2.93 16.70
N GLU A 217 3.64 -3.87 16.58
CA GLU A 217 4.87 -3.86 17.38
C GLU A 217 5.74 -2.62 17.13
N ASN A 218 5.70 -2.08 15.91
CA ASN A 218 6.47 -0.90 15.52
C ASN A 218 5.67 0.41 15.59
N GLY A 219 4.42 0.39 16.07
CA GLY A 219 3.59 1.59 16.18
C GLY A 219 3.31 2.31 14.86
N ILE A 220 3.33 1.57 13.74
CA ILE A 220 3.06 2.13 12.41
C ILE A 220 1.57 2.47 12.31
N THR A 221 1.26 3.64 11.77
CA THR A 221 -0.12 4.11 11.59
C THR A 221 -0.42 4.57 10.16
N THR A 222 0.60 4.88 9.36
CA THR A 222 0.44 5.35 7.97
C THR A 222 1.15 4.39 7.01
N LEU A 223 0.44 3.97 5.95
CA LEU A 223 0.89 2.96 5.01
C LEU A 223 0.81 3.46 3.57
N PHE A 224 1.94 3.43 2.88
CA PHE A 224 2.02 3.69 1.43
C PHE A 224 2.00 2.37 0.67
N PHE A 225 1.06 2.16 -0.24
CA PHE A 225 0.87 0.91 -0.95
C PHE A 225 1.36 1.00 -2.38
N GLY A 226 2.03 -0.06 -2.83
CA GLY A 226 2.41 -0.30 -4.20
C GLY A 226 2.49 -1.79 -4.51
N GLY A 227 2.68 -2.12 -5.78
CA GLY A 227 2.87 -3.49 -6.25
C GLY A 227 1.79 -3.98 -7.20
N VAL A 228 1.60 -5.29 -7.24
CA VAL A 228 0.68 -5.95 -8.18
C VAL A 228 -0.14 -7.06 -7.50
N ASN A 229 -1.33 -7.41 -7.96
CA ASN A 229 -2.18 -6.64 -8.87
C ASN A 229 -2.99 -5.60 -8.09
N ALA A 230 -3.12 -4.41 -8.66
CA ALA A 230 -3.80 -3.24 -8.09
C ALA A 230 -5.20 -3.58 -7.51
N ASP A 231 -6.03 -4.27 -8.29
CA ASP A 231 -7.42 -4.62 -7.99
C ASP A 231 -7.57 -5.98 -7.28
N GLN A 232 -6.47 -6.59 -6.83
CA GLN A 232 -6.48 -7.89 -6.16
C GLN A 232 -5.69 -7.80 -4.83
N CYS A 233 -4.44 -8.25 -4.79
CA CYS A 233 -3.64 -8.29 -3.57
C CYS A 233 -3.39 -6.89 -2.99
N VAL A 234 -3.15 -5.90 -3.84
CA VAL A 234 -2.91 -4.51 -3.42
C VAL A 234 -4.19 -3.94 -2.80
N SER A 235 -5.30 -3.90 -3.55
CA SER A 235 -6.59 -3.40 -3.03
C SER A 235 -7.09 -4.20 -1.84
N GLY A 236 -6.92 -5.53 -1.82
CA GLY A 236 -7.29 -6.36 -0.68
C GLY A 236 -6.55 -5.98 0.59
N THR A 237 -5.23 -5.81 0.50
CA THR A 237 -4.43 -5.38 1.67
C THR A 237 -4.75 -3.94 2.07
N PHE A 238 -4.93 -3.05 1.10
CA PHE A 238 -5.29 -1.65 1.32
C PHE A 238 -6.63 -1.51 2.06
N ILE A 239 -7.66 -2.23 1.61
CA ILE A 239 -9.01 -2.18 2.20
C ILE A 239 -9.01 -2.78 3.60
N ASP A 240 -8.35 -3.93 3.81
CA ASP A 240 -8.26 -4.53 5.14
C ASP A 240 -7.48 -3.65 6.13
N ALA A 241 -6.44 -2.94 5.66
CA ALA A 241 -5.72 -1.96 6.46
C ALA A 241 -6.61 -0.75 6.79
N TYR A 242 -7.35 -0.22 5.82
CA TYR A 242 -8.31 0.86 6.05
C TYR A 242 -9.36 0.48 7.10
N PHE A 243 -9.94 -0.73 7.02
CA PHE A 243 -10.89 -1.21 8.02
C PHE A 243 -10.27 -1.43 9.41
N GLN A 244 -8.96 -1.64 9.48
CA GLN A 244 -8.23 -1.70 10.75
C GLN A 244 -7.78 -0.33 11.28
N GLY A 245 -8.07 0.75 10.55
CA GLY A 245 -7.87 2.13 11.01
C GLY A 245 -6.49 2.72 10.68
N TYR A 246 -5.74 2.12 9.76
CA TYR A 246 -4.51 2.69 9.22
C TYR A 246 -4.82 3.82 8.21
N ASP A 247 -3.96 4.84 8.16
CA ASP A 247 -4.05 5.84 7.09
C ASP A 247 -3.42 5.26 5.83
N CYS A 248 -4.25 5.02 4.82
CA CYS A 248 -3.84 4.30 3.63
C CYS A 248 -3.59 5.27 2.47
N VAL A 249 -2.42 5.17 1.85
CA VAL A 249 -1.99 6.02 0.74
C VAL A 249 -1.61 5.11 -0.43
N MET A 250 -2.28 5.20 -1.57
CA MET A 250 -1.90 4.47 -2.77
C MET A 250 -0.85 5.27 -3.53
N VAL A 251 0.23 4.61 -3.97
CA VAL A 251 1.26 5.23 -4.81
C VAL A 251 1.06 4.76 -6.25
N GLU A 252 0.49 5.63 -7.08
CA GLU A 252 -0.14 5.25 -8.35
C GLU A 252 0.84 4.71 -9.39
N ASP A 253 2.04 5.29 -9.48
CA ASP A 253 3.07 4.95 -10.47
C ASP A 253 3.90 3.71 -10.11
N ILE A 254 3.68 3.14 -8.92
CA ILE A 254 4.19 1.82 -8.52
C ILE A 254 3.08 0.80 -8.30
N THR A 255 1.86 1.07 -8.78
CA THR A 255 0.69 0.19 -8.63
C THR A 255 0.14 -0.20 -10.00
N ALA A 256 0.06 -1.49 -10.29
CA ALA A 256 -0.37 -1.96 -11.61
C ALA A 256 -1.23 -3.22 -11.57
N THR A 257 -2.00 -3.45 -12.63
CA THR A 257 -2.79 -4.68 -12.83
C THR A 257 -2.78 -5.11 -14.29
N THR A 258 -3.05 -6.39 -14.53
CA THR A 258 -3.35 -6.97 -15.84
C THR A 258 -4.85 -7.00 -16.14
N SER A 259 -5.70 -6.53 -15.23
CA SER A 259 -7.14 -6.46 -15.44
C SER A 259 -7.48 -5.51 -16.60
N PRO A 260 -8.67 -5.67 -17.22
CA PRO A 260 -9.13 -4.77 -18.28
C PRO A 260 -9.14 -3.29 -17.85
N ALA A 261 -9.22 -2.40 -18.84
CA ALA A 261 -9.39 -0.97 -18.61
C ALA A 261 -10.55 -0.69 -17.64
N GLY A 262 -10.34 0.24 -16.71
CA GLY A 262 -11.21 0.49 -15.56
C GLY A 262 -10.74 -0.20 -14.27
N GLY A 263 -9.90 -1.25 -14.34
CA GLY A 263 -9.41 -1.98 -13.18
C GLY A 263 -8.55 -1.11 -12.24
N LEU A 264 -7.52 -0.47 -12.79
CA LEU A 264 -6.65 0.42 -12.01
C LEU A 264 -7.39 1.71 -11.62
N GLU A 265 -8.15 2.26 -12.55
CA GLU A 265 -8.90 3.51 -12.38
C GLU A 265 -9.90 3.42 -11.23
N ASN A 266 -10.60 2.28 -11.10
CA ASN A 266 -11.51 2.04 -9.98
C ASN A 266 -10.75 1.97 -8.64
N VAL A 267 -9.58 1.33 -8.60
CA VAL A 267 -8.76 1.26 -7.38
C VAL A 267 -8.30 2.65 -6.95
N LEU A 268 -7.73 3.43 -7.89
CA LEU A 268 -7.26 4.78 -7.60
C LEU A 268 -8.40 5.72 -7.23
N HIS A 269 -9.56 5.60 -7.90
CA HIS A 269 -10.74 6.40 -7.58
C HIS A 269 -11.24 6.15 -6.15
N ASN A 270 -11.36 4.89 -5.74
CA ASN A 270 -11.81 4.55 -4.39
C ASN A 270 -10.77 4.93 -3.33
N ALA A 271 -9.47 4.73 -3.62
CA ALA A 271 -8.39 5.16 -2.74
C ALA A 271 -8.45 6.67 -2.50
N ALA A 272 -8.57 7.49 -3.54
CA ALA A 272 -8.56 8.96 -3.42
C ALA A 272 -9.83 9.54 -2.75
N ASN A 273 -11.00 8.94 -2.97
CA ASN A 273 -12.27 9.57 -2.61
C ASN A 273 -12.92 8.96 -1.37
N SER A 274 -12.70 7.66 -1.12
CA SER A 274 -13.48 6.89 -0.15
C SER A 274 -12.63 6.27 0.96
N GLN A 275 -11.41 5.85 0.67
CA GLN A 275 -10.66 4.91 1.53
C GLN A 275 -9.30 5.44 1.99
N GLY A 276 -8.85 6.61 1.54
CA GLY A 276 -7.56 7.16 1.92
C GLY A 276 -7.09 8.27 0.98
N PHE A 277 -5.86 8.13 0.50
CA PHE A 277 -5.18 9.13 -0.34
C PHE A 277 -4.48 8.48 -1.53
N VAL A 278 -4.14 9.28 -2.55
CA VAL A 278 -3.32 8.87 -3.69
C VAL A 278 -2.17 9.86 -3.89
N THR A 279 -0.97 9.34 -4.12
CA THR A 279 0.23 10.12 -4.49
C THR A 279 1.04 9.36 -5.55
N ASN A 280 2.23 9.85 -5.89
CA ASN A 280 3.19 9.20 -6.77
C ASN A 280 4.61 9.28 -6.20
N THR A 281 5.52 8.49 -6.75
CA THR A 281 6.92 8.45 -6.28
C THR A 281 7.61 9.80 -6.40
N SER A 282 7.29 10.62 -7.40
CA SER A 282 7.91 11.94 -7.58
C SER A 282 7.59 12.88 -6.42
N ASN A 283 6.33 12.90 -5.96
CA ASN A 283 5.92 13.67 -4.79
C ASN A 283 6.62 13.20 -3.52
N ILE A 284 6.73 11.88 -3.32
CA ILE A 284 7.41 11.29 -2.17
C ILE A 284 8.91 11.64 -2.15
N ILE A 285 9.58 11.51 -3.30
CA ILE A 285 11.01 11.83 -3.44
C ILE A 285 11.24 13.31 -3.15
N ASN A 286 10.45 14.21 -3.76
CA ASN A 286 10.59 15.66 -3.53
C ASN A 286 10.36 16.04 -2.06
N ALA A 287 9.42 15.39 -1.37
CA ALA A 287 9.18 15.59 0.05
C ALA A 287 10.33 15.10 0.94
N SER A 288 11.09 14.11 0.46
CA SER A 288 12.18 13.46 1.20
C SER A 288 13.51 14.21 1.12
N GLY A 289 13.61 15.33 0.39
CA GLY A 289 14.84 16.10 0.20
C GLY A 289 15.92 15.34 -0.57
#